data_AF-A0A969GLQ5-F1
#
_entry.id   AF-A0A969GLQ5-F1
#
_cell.length_a   1.000
_cell.length_b   1.000
_cell.length_c   1.000
_cell.angle_alpha   90.00
_cell.angle_beta   90.00
_cell.angle_gamma   90.00
#
_symmetry.space_group_name_H-M   'P 1'
#
loop_
_entity.id
_entity.type
_entity.pdbx_description
1 polymer ?
#
loop_
_entity_poly.entity_id
_entity_poly.type
_entity_poly.pdbx_seq_one_letter_code
_entity_poly.pdbx_strand_id
1 'polypeptide(L)'
;MVLVACAGGGSGSPVVRSTVVDALAAGNDLAFARPGEPMAFDFPKDHGPHPEYRTEWWYFTGNLTDAQENEFGYQLTFFRS
;
A
#
# COMPACT_ATOMS: atom_id res chain seq x y z
N MET A 1 -8.92 -6.75 -31.95
CA MET A 1 -8.09 -6.94 -33.15
C MET A 1 -6.64 -7.01 -32.69
N VAL A 2 -6.09 -8.22 -32.59
CA VAL A 2 -4.72 -8.47 -32.10
C VAL A 2 -3.84 -8.69 -33.32
N LEU A 3 -2.76 -7.92 -33.45
CA LEU A 3 -1.66 -8.24 -34.37
C LEU A 3 -0.58 -8.98 -33.58
N VAL A 4 -0.27 -10.20 -34.02
CA VAL A 4 0.93 -10.94 -33.64
C VAL A 4 2.01 -10.64 -34.69
N ALA A 5 3.21 -10.31 -34.24
CA ALA A 5 4.40 -10.26 -35.08
C ALA A 5 5.44 -11.27 -34.56
N CYS A 6 5.91 -12.13 -35.45
CA CYS A 6 7.01 -13.06 -35.18
C CYS A 6 8.34 -12.32 -35.33
N ALA A 7 9.28 -12.53 -34.40
CA ALA A 7 10.67 -12.14 -34.60
C ALA A 7 11.58 -13.36 -34.36
N GLY A 8 12.33 -13.71 -35.40
CA GLY A 8 13.34 -14.76 -35.40
C GLY A 8 14.55 -14.41 -34.54
N GLY A 9 15.30 -15.46 -34.20
CA GLY A 9 16.40 -15.43 -33.24
C GLY A 9 17.63 -14.64 -33.68
N GLY A 10 18.34 -14.14 -32.67
CA GLY A 10 19.70 -13.62 -32.76
C GLY A 10 20.31 -13.65 -31.36
N SER A 11 21.47 -14.31 -31.23
CA SER A 11 22.24 -14.37 -29.99
C SER A 11 22.73 -12.97 -29.61
N GLY A 12 22.17 -12.39 -28.56
CA GLY A 12 22.61 -11.13 -27.97
C GLY A 12 22.41 -11.22 -26.47
N SER A 13 23.39 -10.73 -25.69
CA SER A 13 23.29 -10.59 -24.24
C SER A 13 21.92 -10.03 -23.84
N PRO A 14 21.30 -10.50 -22.73
CA PRO A 14 19.96 -10.06 -22.37
C PRO A 14 19.98 -8.56 -22.11
N VAL A 15 19.42 -7.79 -23.06
CA VAL A 15 19.14 -6.37 -22.86
C VAL A 15 17.94 -6.33 -21.92
N VAL A 16 18.20 -6.12 -20.63
CA VAL A 16 17.15 -5.89 -19.64
C VAL A 16 16.48 -4.56 -19.99
N ARG A 17 15.31 -4.64 -20.62
CA ARG A 17 14.46 -3.47 -20.86
C ARG A 17 13.67 -3.21 -19.59
N SER A 18 14.18 -2.34 -18.73
CA SER A 18 13.39 -1.80 -17.62
C SER A 18 12.36 -0.83 -18.19
N THR A 19 11.08 -1.06 -17.91
CA THR A 19 10.07 -0.05 -18.18
C THR A 19 10.23 1.10 -17.18
N VAL A 20 9.70 2.27 -17.51
CA VAL A 20 9.68 3.40 -16.57
C VAL A 20 8.92 3.03 -15.29
N VAL A 21 7.93 2.13 -15.38
CA VAL A 21 7.21 1.56 -14.24
C VAL A 21 8.14 0.73 -13.35
N ASP A 22 9.01 -0.10 -13.92
CA ASP A 22 9.99 -0.88 -13.16
C ASP A 22 11.01 0.02 -12.46
N ALA A 23 11.47 1.09 -13.12
CA ALA A 23 12.41 2.05 -12.54
C ALA A 23 11.79 2.87 -11.41
N LEU A 24 10.49 3.21 -11.52
CA LEU A 24 9.74 3.89 -10.45
C LEU A 24 9.41 2.97 -9.28
N ALA A 25 9.21 1.66 -9.55
CA ALA A 25 8.98 0.63 -8.54
C ALA A 25 10.28 0.10 -7.89
N ALA A 26 11.45 0.45 -8.43
CA ALA A 26 12.76 0.04 -7.91
C ALA A 26 13.20 0.77 -6.62
N GLY A 27 12.29 1.50 -5.96
CA GLY A 27 12.50 1.89 -4.56
C GLY A 27 12.53 0.68 -3.63
N ASN A 28 12.73 0.88 -2.32
CA ASN A 28 12.80 -0.16 -1.27
C ASN A 28 11.52 -1.03 -1.10
N ASP A 29 10.67 -1.16 -2.12
CA ASP A 29 9.44 -1.94 -2.12
C ASP A 29 9.67 -3.45 -1.92
N LEU A 30 10.92 -3.93 -2.06
CA LEU A 30 11.27 -5.32 -1.69
C LEU A 30 11.33 -5.55 -0.18
N ALA A 31 11.46 -4.49 0.64
CA ALA A 31 11.54 -4.59 2.09
C ALA A 31 10.17 -4.70 2.77
N PHE A 32 9.08 -4.45 2.04
CA PHE A 32 7.72 -4.44 2.56
C PHE A 32 6.83 -5.48 1.88
N ALA A 33 5.89 -6.02 2.64
CA ALA A 33 4.85 -6.89 2.13
C ALA A 33 3.96 -6.12 1.14
N ARG A 34 3.52 -6.81 0.09
CA ARG A 34 2.51 -6.29 -0.84
C ARG A 34 1.13 -6.67 -0.33
N PRO A 35 0.16 -5.74 -0.31
CA PRO A 35 -1.23 -6.08 -0.06
C PRO A 35 -1.67 -7.16 -1.06
N GLY A 36 -2.05 -8.32 -0.54
CA GLY A 36 -2.36 -9.51 -1.32
C GLY A 36 -3.86 -9.71 -1.52
N GLU A 37 -4.24 -10.97 -1.65
CA GLU A 37 -5.64 -11.39 -1.72
C GLU A 37 -6.40 -11.09 -0.40
N PRO A 38 -7.74 -11.04 -0.44
CA PRO A 38 -8.55 -10.85 0.76
C PRO A 38 -8.20 -11.87 1.85
N MET A 39 -7.76 -11.38 3.00
CA MET A 39 -7.47 -12.18 4.19
C MET A 39 -8.58 -11.99 5.21
N ALA A 40 -8.93 -13.06 5.94
CA ALA A 40 -9.81 -12.94 7.09
C ALA A 40 -9.07 -12.24 8.23
N PHE A 41 -9.68 -11.21 8.81
CA PHE A 41 -9.12 -10.53 9.98
C PHE A 41 -9.18 -11.41 11.22
N ASP A 42 -8.09 -11.41 11.99
CA ASP A 42 -7.91 -12.10 13.25
C ASP A 42 -7.79 -11.07 14.38
N PHE A 43 -8.88 -10.87 15.10
CA PHE A 43 -8.93 -9.95 16.24
C PHE A 43 -8.76 -10.72 17.56
N PRO A 44 -7.94 -10.21 18.51
CA PRO A 44 -7.46 -8.83 18.60
C PRO A 44 -6.09 -8.55 17.95
N LYS A 45 -5.45 -9.55 17.32
CA LYS A 45 -4.11 -9.41 16.72
C LYS A 45 -4.04 -8.23 15.74
N ASP A 46 -5.03 -8.11 14.86
CA ASP A 46 -5.08 -7.11 13.79
C ASP A 46 -5.53 -5.71 14.26
N HIS A 47 -5.69 -5.49 15.58
CA HIS A 47 -5.78 -4.12 16.13
C HIS A 47 -4.42 -3.43 16.23
N GLY A 48 -3.34 -4.21 16.29
CA GLY A 48 -1.98 -3.72 16.45
C GLY A 48 -1.39 -3.12 15.17
N PRO A 49 -0.15 -2.62 15.24
CA PRO A 49 0.58 -2.17 14.07
C PRO A 49 0.96 -3.35 13.15
N HIS A 50 0.96 -3.08 11.86
CA HIS A 50 1.36 -4.01 10.80
C HIS A 50 2.69 -3.56 10.15
N PRO A 51 3.84 -3.67 10.84
CA PRO A 51 5.14 -3.12 10.40
C PRO A 51 5.67 -3.74 9.10
N GLU A 52 5.13 -4.88 8.67
CA GLU A 52 5.43 -5.52 7.39
C GLU A 52 4.98 -4.68 6.20
N TYR A 53 4.00 -3.77 6.38
CA TYR A 53 3.56 -2.85 5.33
C TYR A 53 4.20 -1.48 5.46
N ARG A 54 4.53 -0.91 4.29
CA ARG A 54 5.18 0.39 4.16
C ARG A 54 4.36 1.51 4.80
N THR A 55 3.08 1.56 4.49
CA THR A 55 2.19 2.62 4.96
C THR A 55 1.13 2.05 5.88
N GLU A 56 0.97 2.67 7.05
CA GLU A 56 -0.13 2.40 7.97
C GLU A 56 -0.68 3.71 8.52
N TRP A 57 -1.99 3.74 8.74
CA TRP A 57 -2.68 4.89 9.30
C TRP A 57 -3.72 4.45 10.31
N TRP A 58 -3.89 5.27 11.34
CA TRP A 58 -5.00 5.18 12.27
C TRP A 58 -5.80 6.47 12.16
N TYR A 59 -7.09 6.35 11.87
CA TYR A 59 -7.98 7.50 11.70
C TYR A 59 -9.14 7.42 12.68
N PHE A 60 -9.17 8.35 13.63
CA PHE A 60 -10.21 8.49 14.63
C PHE A 60 -11.00 9.76 14.36
N THR A 61 -12.32 9.65 14.35
CA THR A 61 -13.24 10.77 14.27
C THR A 61 -14.38 10.55 15.25
N GLY A 62 -14.97 11.65 15.72
CA GLY A 62 -16.14 11.54 16.58
C GLY A 62 -16.67 12.88 16.99
N ASN A 63 -17.72 12.81 17.81
CA ASN A 63 -18.39 13.95 18.42
C ASN A 63 -18.25 13.84 19.94
N LEU A 64 -18.08 14.98 20.59
CA LEU A 64 -17.98 15.13 22.03
C LEU A 64 -19.04 16.11 22.50
N THR A 65 -19.56 15.87 23.68
CA THR A 65 -20.42 16.82 24.40
C THR A 65 -19.75 17.14 25.72
N ASP A 66 -19.59 18.42 26.04
CA ASP A 66 -19.03 18.82 27.33
C ASP A 66 -20.10 18.85 28.44
N ALA A 67 -19.69 19.18 29.67
CA ALA A 67 -20.60 19.26 30.81
C ALA A 67 -21.62 20.42 30.73
N GLN A 68 -21.48 21.33 29.76
CA GLN A 68 -22.34 22.48 29.52
C GLN A 68 -23.22 22.27 28.28
N GLU A 69 -23.29 21.04 27.76
CA GLU A 69 -24.07 20.65 26.57
C GLU A 69 -23.57 21.27 25.25
N ASN A 70 -22.33 21.77 25.20
CA ASN A 70 -21.74 22.19 23.94
C ASN A 70 -21.29 20.97 23.12
N GLU A 71 -21.56 20.99 21.81
CA GLU A 71 -21.17 19.93 20.88
C GLU A 71 -19.87 20.27 20.15
N PHE A 72 -18.96 19.30 20.05
CA PHE A 72 -17.69 19.43 19.35
C PHE A 72 -17.43 18.22 18.45
N GLY A 73 -16.92 18.47 17.24
CA GLY A 73 -16.33 17.42 16.41
C GLY A 73 -14.82 17.32 16.65
N TYR A 74 -14.25 16.13 16.55
CA TYR A 74 -12.80 15.93 16.54
C TYR A 74 -12.35 14.99 15.43
N GLN A 75 -11.09 15.16 15.02
CA GLN A 75 -10.34 14.17 14.27
C GLN A 75 -8.94 13.97 14.85
N LEU A 76 -8.41 12.77 14.71
CA LEU A 76 -7.04 12.41 15.06
C LEU A 76 -6.53 11.39 14.04
N THR A 77 -5.37 11.69 13.44
CA THR A 77 -4.76 10.82 12.45
C THR A 77 -3.30 10.57 12.79
N PHE A 78 -2.91 9.30 12.79
CA PHE A 78 -1.51 8.87 12.87
C PHE A 78 -1.08 8.28 11.53
N PHE A 79 0.15 8.58 11.11
CA PHE A 79 0.75 8.06 9.88
C PHE A 79 2.08 7.38 10.20
N ARG A 80 2.30 6.21 9.61
CA ARG A 80 3.60 5.54 9.52
C ARG A 80 3.90 5.24 8.05
N SER A 81 5.13 5.49 7.60
CA SER A 81 5.57 5.37 6.20
C SER A 81 6.96 4.78 6.08
#